data_AF-A0A6M2A867-F1
#
_entry.id   AF-A0A6M2A867-F1
#
_cell.length_a   1.000
_cell.length_b   1.000
_cell.length_c   1.000
_cell.angle_alpha   90.00
_cell.angle_beta   90.00
_cell.angle_gamma   90.00
#
_symmetry.space_group_name_H-M   'P 1'
#
loop_
_entity.id
_entity.type
_entity.pdbx_description
1 polymer ?
#
loop_
_entity_poly.entity_id
_entity_poly.type
_entity_poly.pdbx_seq_one_letter_code
_entity_poly.pdbx_strand_id
1 'polypeptide(L)'
;MAEIATFRKNKIELTEYDCSKDIHNRVLMAKFSPLDVEILEEILYSSLRIPVSVLQKNLDIEETALSPTLDRLTKTGLFKVVADHVLVDKEMRKYYELQILKFEEDFKPGMEYLQGLLRKVPIHVLPNWYSISRTSNNIFESIVEKHLATPLIFQRYLMELNLSDPVQKGILNAVYQSPNYEVDAADMIKKFDLSQAEFEEHMLFLEFSFACCIKFVREKKSFKQIISPFHEWQEYLCHVRDTEPASIIDEEKVQRVKESDFALVEEMSAILELAKNKPITKAIIPSLLKQYPEFDEEEFSYYVEKLCALNLADQERQQTVCTSDSLAWLKMDLTDRALYLYRHPLNYLEDPDLPEELCQHRMLREAEKCLSRTVNTGWVFLDDFIKAIFIPLKEEHMIKLVRQGRTWKYQLPEYSEKEISFFKAVIQNWLFELGITALGTVARRECFTLTPFGQGLFGDD
;
A
#
# COMPACT_ATOMS: atom_id res chain seq x y z
N MET A 1 -18.93 29.52 -5.08
CA MET A 1 -17.65 30.14 -5.46
C MET A 1 -16.67 29.92 -4.32
N ALA A 2 -16.11 28.71 -4.24
CA ALA A 2 -15.01 28.41 -3.33
C ALA A 2 -13.73 28.75 -4.07
N GLU A 3 -12.88 29.56 -3.45
CA GLU A 3 -11.54 29.83 -3.96
C GLU A 3 -10.84 28.49 -4.23
N ILE A 4 -10.50 28.26 -5.49
CA ILE A 4 -9.53 27.22 -5.87
C ILE A 4 -8.23 27.67 -5.21
N ALA A 5 -7.97 27.17 -4.00
CA ALA A 5 -6.69 27.31 -3.35
C ALA A 5 -5.67 26.76 -4.34
N THR A 6 -4.93 27.67 -4.97
CA THR A 6 -3.80 27.35 -5.81
C THR A 6 -2.87 26.48 -4.95
N PHE A 7 -2.79 25.19 -5.25
CA PHE A 7 -1.84 24.27 -4.62
C PHE A 7 -0.45 24.88 -4.82
N ARG A 8 0.07 25.57 -3.80
CA ARG A 8 1.47 25.97 -3.79
C ARG A 8 2.28 24.68 -3.71
N LYS A 9 3.01 24.38 -4.78
CA LYS A 9 3.89 23.21 -4.84
C LYS A 9 4.93 23.29 -3.73
N ASN A 10 5.35 22.14 -3.20
CA ASN A 10 6.45 22.10 -2.24
C ASN A 10 7.70 22.72 -2.87
N LYS A 11 8.37 23.57 -2.11
CA LYS A 11 9.54 24.33 -2.58
C LYS A 11 10.68 24.15 -1.58
N ILE A 12 11.31 22.99 -1.63
CA ILE A 12 12.50 22.72 -0.83
C ILE A 12 13.67 23.46 -1.45
N GLU A 13 14.38 24.22 -0.63
CA GLU A 13 15.48 25.07 -1.06
C GLU A 13 16.64 24.94 -0.08
N LEU A 14 17.62 24.09 -0.41
CA LEU A 14 18.69 23.70 0.51
C LEU A 14 19.55 24.89 0.99
N THR A 15 19.52 26.03 0.30
CA THR A 15 20.22 27.26 0.70
C THR A 15 19.59 27.95 1.92
N GLU A 16 18.38 27.57 2.34
CA GLU A 16 17.70 28.12 3.52
C GLU A 16 18.16 27.47 4.85
N TYR A 17 19.15 26.56 4.83
CA TYR A 17 19.88 26.08 6.01
C TYR A 17 21.37 25.81 5.67
N ASP A 18 22.19 25.45 6.66
CA ASP A 18 23.63 25.18 6.47
C ASP A 18 23.88 23.82 5.78
N CYS A 19 23.46 23.72 4.53
CA CYS A 19 23.58 22.53 3.68
C CYS A 19 25.05 22.14 3.47
N SER A 20 25.93 23.12 3.26
CA SER A 20 27.37 22.88 3.04
C SER A 20 28.00 22.11 4.20
N LYS A 21 27.65 22.46 5.45
CA LYS A 21 28.13 21.74 6.63
C LYS A 21 27.52 20.34 6.73
N ASP A 22 26.24 20.15 6.39
CA ASP A 22 25.60 18.83 6.39
C ASP A 22 26.23 17.91 5.34
N ILE A 23 26.42 18.38 4.10
CA ILE A 23 27.12 17.66 3.02
C ILE A 23 28.52 17.27 3.46
N HIS A 24 29.30 18.22 4.03
CA HIS A 24 30.66 17.93 4.48
C HIS A 24 30.70 16.77 5.49
N ASN A 25 29.81 16.79 6.49
CA ASN A 25 29.74 15.73 7.50
C ASN A 25 29.26 14.41 6.90
N ARG A 26 28.29 14.43 5.97
CA ARG A 26 27.84 13.22 5.27
C ARG A 26 28.92 12.55 4.44
N VAL A 27 29.73 13.34 3.73
CA VAL A 27 30.89 12.84 2.98
C VAL A 27 31.93 12.18 3.90
N LEU A 28 32.08 12.67 5.13
CA LEU A 28 32.93 12.03 6.14
C LEU A 28 32.29 10.72 6.66
N MET A 29 31.00 10.75 7.00
CA MET A 29 30.24 9.61 7.51
C MET A 29 30.21 8.44 6.52
N ALA A 30 30.14 8.72 5.20
CA ALA A 30 30.23 7.71 4.15
C ALA A 30 31.53 6.88 4.18
N LYS A 31 32.57 7.35 4.89
CA LYS A 31 33.88 6.70 5.00
C LYS A 31 34.12 6.09 6.37
N PHE A 32 33.13 6.09 7.26
CA PHE A 32 33.29 5.53 8.60
C PHE A 32 33.46 4.01 8.54
N SER A 33 34.36 3.53 9.37
CA SER A 33 34.50 2.12 9.73
C SER A 33 33.70 1.82 11.01
N PRO A 34 33.46 0.54 11.34
CA PRO A 34 32.82 0.18 12.61
C PRO A 34 33.52 0.78 13.83
N LEU A 35 34.86 0.82 13.81
CA LEU A 35 35.65 1.43 14.88
C LEU A 35 35.42 2.94 15.01
N ASP A 36 35.23 3.65 13.89
CA ASP A 36 34.91 5.09 13.90
C ASP A 36 33.59 5.33 14.62
N VAL A 37 32.57 4.51 14.33
CA VAL A 37 31.23 4.61 14.94
C VAL A 37 31.30 4.30 16.43
N GLU A 38 31.97 3.21 16.84
CA GLU A 38 32.13 2.83 18.25
C GLU A 38 32.81 3.96 19.08
N ILE A 39 33.86 4.59 18.53
CA ILE A 39 34.53 5.73 19.18
C ILE A 39 33.61 6.96 19.26
N LEU A 40 32.86 7.25 18.18
CA LEU A 40 31.93 8.38 18.17
C LEU A 40 30.79 8.19 19.16
N GLU A 41 30.20 7.01 19.25
CA GLU A 41 29.15 6.69 20.23
C GLU A 41 29.65 6.93 21.65
N GLU A 42 30.84 6.41 22.00
CA GLU A 42 31.42 6.62 23.33
C GLU A 42 31.63 8.10 23.64
N ILE A 43 32.08 8.89 22.66
CA ILE A 43 32.24 10.35 22.81
C ILE A 43 30.87 11.04 22.97
N LEU A 44 29.86 10.62 22.21
CA LEU A 44 28.52 11.21 22.21
C LEU A 44 27.75 10.92 23.50
N TYR A 45 27.98 9.78 24.15
CA TYR A 45 27.32 9.43 25.41
C TYR A 45 28.13 9.80 26.65
N SER A 46 29.40 10.20 26.46
CA SER A 46 30.26 10.69 27.52
C SER A 46 30.04 12.16 27.90
N SER A 47 30.77 12.61 28.93
CA SER A 47 30.82 14.02 29.32
C SER A 47 31.50 14.89 28.26
N LEU A 48 31.32 16.22 28.34
CA LEU A 48 31.90 17.15 27.35
C LEU A 48 33.43 17.23 27.35
N ARG A 49 34.08 16.67 28.36
CA ARG A 49 35.53 16.62 28.51
C ARG A 49 35.94 15.23 28.95
N ILE A 50 36.61 14.49 28.07
CA ILE A 50 36.91 13.07 28.26
C ILE A 50 38.42 12.88 28.21
N PRO A 51 39.07 12.32 29.25
CA PRO A 51 40.47 11.93 29.14
C PRO A 51 40.66 10.83 28.10
N VAL A 52 41.70 10.89 27.27
CA VAL A 52 41.95 9.85 26.23
C VAL A 52 42.12 8.47 26.86
N SER A 53 42.77 8.40 28.01
CA SER A 53 42.91 7.16 28.81
C SER A 53 41.57 6.51 29.19
N VAL A 54 40.50 7.29 29.36
CA VAL A 54 39.16 6.75 29.64
C VAL A 54 38.57 6.13 28.38
N LEU A 55 38.73 6.74 27.21
CA LEU A 55 38.28 6.17 25.93
C LEU A 55 39.00 4.86 25.62
N GLN A 56 40.32 4.81 25.81
CA GLN A 56 41.11 3.57 25.64
C GLN A 56 40.58 2.44 26.51
N LYS A 57 40.31 2.74 27.78
CA LYS A 57 39.83 1.76 28.75
C LYS A 57 38.40 1.30 28.45
N ASN A 58 37.51 2.21 28.08
CA ASN A 58 36.10 1.89 27.84
C ASN A 58 35.91 1.07 26.57
N LEU A 59 36.71 1.35 25.54
CA LEU A 59 36.61 0.67 24.24
C LEU A 59 37.54 -0.54 24.12
N ASP A 60 38.44 -0.76 25.09
CA ASP A 60 39.48 -1.82 25.06
C ASP A 60 40.38 -1.72 23.81
N ILE A 61 40.83 -0.49 23.50
CA ILE A 61 41.66 -0.20 22.31
C ILE A 61 43.01 0.40 22.73
N GLU A 62 44.08 -0.11 22.11
CA GLU A 62 45.44 0.41 22.21
C GLU A 62 45.58 1.84 21.68
N GLU A 63 46.46 2.65 22.27
CA GLU A 63 46.72 4.04 21.84
C GLU A 63 47.06 4.17 20.36
N THR A 64 47.80 3.17 19.87
CA THR A 64 48.28 3.08 18.49
C THR A 64 47.16 2.97 17.45
N ALA A 65 45.98 2.47 17.85
CA ALA A 65 44.79 2.39 17.00
C ALA A 65 43.82 3.56 17.26
N LEU A 66 43.74 4.05 18.51
CA LEU A 66 42.84 5.14 18.89
C LEU A 66 43.29 6.50 18.34
N SER A 67 44.58 6.86 18.49
CA SER A 67 45.08 8.20 18.10
C SER A 67 44.88 8.51 16.61
N PRO A 68 45.22 7.62 15.65
CA PRO A 68 44.97 7.87 14.23
C PRO A 68 43.48 8.01 13.89
N THR A 69 42.62 7.32 14.63
CA THR A 69 41.17 7.38 14.44
C THR A 69 40.61 8.69 15.00
N LEU A 70 41.03 9.12 16.18
CA LEU A 70 40.67 10.42 16.74
C LEU A 70 41.11 11.57 15.81
N ASP A 71 42.32 11.52 15.27
CA ASP A 71 42.82 12.53 14.32
C ASP A 71 41.94 12.62 13.07
N ARG A 72 41.52 11.47 12.52
CA ARG A 72 40.56 11.43 11.41
C ARG A 72 39.21 12.02 11.79
N LEU A 73 38.68 11.64 12.96
CA LEU A 73 37.37 12.05 13.46
C LEU A 73 37.32 13.53 13.88
N THR A 74 38.43 14.18 14.25
CA THR A 74 38.43 15.63 14.54
C THR A 74 37.94 16.47 13.35
N LYS A 75 38.05 15.96 12.12
CA LYS A 75 37.57 16.63 10.89
C LYS A 75 36.05 16.81 10.86
N THR A 76 35.30 16.02 11.64
CA THR A 76 33.85 16.18 11.81
C THR A 76 33.48 17.48 12.51
N GLY A 77 34.42 18.10 13.24
CA GLY A 77 34.14 19.23 14.11
C GLY A 77 33.36 18.87 15.38
N LEU A 78 33.03 17.59 15.62
CA LEU A 78 32.34 17.15 16.83
C LEU A 78 33.17 17.40 18.09
N PHE A 79 34.48 17.24 18.00
CA PHE A 79 35.37 17.42 19.12
C PHE A 79 36.76 17.90 18.67
N LYS A 80 37.54 18.36 19.64
CA LYS A 80 38.98 18.64 19.47
C LYS A 80 39.77 17.90 20.54
N VAL A 81 40.97 17.47 20.20
CA VAL A 81 41.91 16.90 21.16
C VAL A 81 42.82 18.01 21.66
N VAL A 82 42.82 18.26 22.97
CA VAL A 82 43.66 19.27 23.63
C VAL A 82 44.40 18.62 24.78
N ALA A 83 45.73 18.56 24.66
CA ALA A 83 46.57 17.74 25.53
C ALA A 83 46.06 16.29 25.55
N ASP A 84 45.73 15.75 26.74
CA ASP A 84 45.23 14.39 26.92
C ASP A 84 43.70 14.31 27.05
N HIS A 85 42.97 15.27 26.48
CA HIS A 85 41.51 15.34 26.60
C HIS A 85 40.82 15.58 25.25
N VAL A 86 39.70 14.89 25.06
CA VAL A 86 38.69 15.14 24.03
C VAL A 86 37.70 16.18 24.57
N LEU A 87 37.57 17.31 23.89
CA LEU A 87 36.62 18.38 24.19
C LEU A 87 35.51 18.38 23.15
N VAL A 88 34.28 18.09 23.57
CA VAL A 88 33.11 17.92 22.69
C VAL A 88 32.38 19.24 22.46
N ASP A 89 32.08 19.55 21.21
CA ASP A 89 31.25 20.67 20.79
C ASP A 89 29.75 20.35 21.02
N LYS A 90 29.07 21.20 21.79
CA LYS A 90 27.67 20.97 22.20
C LYS A 90 26.68 21.01 21.03
N GLU A 91 26.94 21.83 20.02
CA GLU A 91 26.02 21.95 18.87
C GLU A 91 26.20 20.77 17.92
N MET A 92 27.45 20.42 17.64
CA MET A 92 27.77 19.25 16.82
C MET A 92 27.36 17.94 17.48
N ARG A 93 27.41 17.86 18.82
CA ARG A 93 26.89 16.71 19.57
C ARG A 93 25.42 16.44 19.23
N LYS A 94 24.56 17.46 19.22
CA LYS A 94 23.14 17.31 18.85
C LYS A 94 22.95 16.85 17.40
N TYR A 95 23.80 17.33 16.49
CA TYR A 95 23.77 16.89 15.09
C TYR A 95 24.13 15.40 14.98
N TYR A 96 25.22 14.98 15.63
CA TYR A 96 25.71 13.61 15.58
C TYR A 96 24.87 12.63 16.40
N GLU A 97 24.22 13.05 17.49
CA GLU A 97 23.21 12.26 18.22
C GLU A 97 22.08 11.78 17.30
N LEU A 98 21.71 12.56 16.28
CA LEU A 98 20.73 12.13 15.27
C LEU A 98 21.37 11.31 14.15
N GLN A 99 22.57 11.66 13.69
CA GLN A 99 23.20 10.97 12.55
C GLN A 99 23.76 9.59 12.90
N ILE A 100 24.24 9.40 14.13
CA ILE A 100 24.86 8.13 14.55
C ILE A 100 23.85 6.98 14.54
N LEU A 101 22.57 7.28 14.80
CA LEU A 101 21.46 6.31 14.74
C LEU A 101 21.40 5.59 13.39
N LYS A 102 21.85 6.22 12.29
CA LYS A 102 21.83 5.61 10.96
C LYS A 102 22.73 4.37 10.82
N PHE A 103 23.66 4.19 11.75
CA PHE A 103 24.64 3.09 11.79
C PHE A 103 24.22 1.94 12.70
N GLU A 104 23.12 2.07 13.46
CA GLU A 104 22.57 0.97 14.27
C GLU A 104 22.06 -0.16 13.37
N GLU A 105 22.24 -1.42 13.78
CA GLU A 105 21.89 -2.59 12.97
C GLU A 105 20.40 -2.67 12.62
N ASP A 106 19.53 -2.24 13.55
CA ASP A 106 18.08 -2.23 13.39
C ASP A 106 17.53 -0.87 12.93
N PHE A 107 18.40 0.05 12.49
CA PHE A 107 17.97 1.38 12.07
C PHE A 107 17.05 1.31 10.84
N LYS A 108 15.89 1.96 10.98
CA LYS A 108 14.95 2.17 9.89
C LYS A 108 14.63 3.66 9.81
N PRO A 109 14.79 4.31 8.64
CA PRO A 109 14.52 5.74 8.49
C PRO A 109 13.01 6.00 8.49
N GLY A 110 12.37 5.97 9.67
CA GLY A 110 10.93 6.16 9.83
C GLY A 110 10.53 7.59 10.20
N MET A 111 9.29 7.74 10.68
CA MET A 111 8.72 9.06 11.01
C MET A 111 9.51 9.84 12.07
N GLU A 112 10.08 9.16 13.07
CA GLU A 112 10.92 9.83 14.08
C GLU A 112 12.22 10.39 13.48
N TYR A 113 12.81 9.66 12.53
CA TYR A 113 13.98 10.13 11.78
C TYR A 113 13.62 11.35 10.93
N LEU A 114 12.51 11.32 10.20
CA LEU A 114 12.03 12.47 9.42
C LEU A 114 11.77 13.69 10.31
N GLN A 115 11.16 13.50 11.47
CA GLN A 115 10.97 14.59 12.44
C GLN A 115 12.32 15.17 12.90
N GLY A 116 13.30 14.31 13.18
CA GLY A 116 14.66 14.73 13.52
C GLY A 116 15.34 15.51 12.39
N LEU A 117 15.20 15.06 11.15
CA LEU A 117 15.73 15.72 9.95
C LEU A 117 15.20 17.15 9.83
N LEU A 118 13.90 17.37 10.03
CA LEU A 118 13.29 18.71 9.95
C LEU A 118 13.81 19.68 11.01
N ARG A 119 14.29 19.19 12.16
CA ARG A 119 14.87 20.05 13.22
C ARG A 119 16.17 20.73 12.80
N LYS A 120 16.81 20.27 11.72
CA LYS A 120 18.00 20.92 11.14
C LYS A 120 17.65 22.24 10.43
N VAL A 121 16.40 22.39 10.00
CA VAL A 121 15.95 23.54 9.23
C VAL A 121 15.34 24.57 10.18
N PRO A 122 15.56 25.88 9.97
CA PRO A 122 14.93 26.92 10.77
C PRO A 122 13.41 26.77 10.78
N ILE A 123 12.79 26.82 11.96
CA ILE A 123 11.37 26.52 12.16
C ILE A 123 10.41 27.35 11.29
N HIS A 124 10.80 28.58 10.92
CA HIS A 124 9.99 29.49 10.11
C HIS A 124 10.04 29.19 8.60
N VAL A 125 10.99 28.37 8.16
CA VAL A 125 11.16 27.94 6.75
C VAL A 125 10.20 26.80 6.42
N LEU A 126 10.07 25.83 7.34
CA LEU A 126 9.27 24.61 7.16
C LEU A 126 7.83 24.87 6.67
N PRO A 127 7.08 25.87 7.18
CA PRO A 127 5.74 26.15 6.67
C PRO A 127 5.69 26.50 5.18
N ASN A 128 6.73 27.17 4.66
CA ASN A 128 6.80 27.50 3.25
C ASN A 128 7.18 26.26 2.41
N TRP A 129 8.14 25.45 2.86
CA TRP A 129 8.59 24.24 2.15
C TRP A 129 7.44 23.26 1.90
N TYR A 130 6.62 23.01 2.91
CA TYR A 130 5.52 22.04 2.85
C TYR A 130 4.15 22.70 2.61
N SER A 131 4.15 24.02 2.39
CA SER A 131 2.94 24.84 2.18
C SER A 131 1.87 24.64 3.28
N ILE A 132 2.28 24.52 4.54
CA ILE A 132 1.37 24.45 5.69
C ILE A 132 1.16 25.85 6.30
N SER A 133 0.19 25.99 7.20
CA SER A 133 -0.03 27.28 7.87
C SER A 133 1.16 27.69 8.72
N ARG A 134 1.51 28.99 8.68
CA ARG A 134 2.51 29.58 9.58
C ARG A 134 2.04 29.63 11.03
N THR A 135 0.73 29.51 11.27
CA THR A 135 0.13 29.48 12.61
C THR A 135 -0.07 28.05 13.13
N SER A 136 0.47 27.04 12.45
CA SER A 136 0.36 25.64 12.91
C SER A 136 1.02 25.47 14.29
N ASN A 137 0.23 25.01 15.25
CA ASN A 137 0.70 24.73 16.62
C ASN A 137 1.71 23.57 16.66
N ASN A 138 1.63 22.65 15.68
CA ASN A 138 2.56 21.55 15.50
C ASN A 138 2.88 21.37 14.01
N ILE A 139 4.05 21.86 13.59
CA ILE A 139 4.50 21.82 12.19
C ILE A 139 4.58 20.39 11.67
N PHE A 140 5.13 19.45 12.45
CA PHE A 140 5.31 18.08 12.00
C PHE A 140 3.96 17.39 11.78
N GLU A 141 3.03 17.49 12.74
CA GLU A 141 1.68 16.91 12.57
C GLU A 141 0.94 17.53 11.39
N SER A 142 1.05 18.85 11.18
CA SER A 142 0.47 19.50 9.99
C SER A 142 1.06 18.99 8.68
N ILE A 143 2.34 18.61 8.64
CA ILE A 143 2.98 17.98 7.47
C ILE A 143 2.42 16.57 7.29
N VAL A 144 2.31 15.78 8.37
CA VAL A 144 1.77 14.43 8.34
C VAL A 144 0.34 14.42 7.83
N GLU A 145 -0.54 15.22 8.42
CA GLU A 145 -1.96 15.33 8.04
C GLU A 145 -2.12 15.72 6.56
N LYS A 146 -1.29 16.64 6.08
CA LYS A 146 -1.39 17.17 4.72
C LYS A 146 -0.82 16.24 3.65
N HIS A 147 0.28 15.55 3.95
CA HIS A 147 1.11 14.89 2.92
C HIS A 147 1.33 13.40 3.15
N LEU A 148 1.15 12.87 4.37
CA LEU A 148 1.51 11.48 4.73
C LEU A 148 0.35 10.67 5.30
N ALA A 149 -0.79 11.31 5.60
CA ALA A 149 -1.89 10.74 6.38
C ALA A 149 -2.44 9.41 5.84
N THR A 150 -2.50 9.24 4.52
CA THR A 150 -2.91 7.99 3.87
C THR A 150 -1.97 7.66 2.71
N PRO A 151 -1.87 6.39 2.28
CA PRO A 151 -1.10 6.00 1.11
C PRO A 151 -1.43 6.82 -0.14
N LEU A 152 -2.72 7.05 -0.40
CA LEU A 152 -3.18 7.83 -1.56
C LEU A 152 -2.71 9.28 -1.49
N ILE A 153 -2.77 9.90 -0.32
CA ILE A 153 -2.29 11.28 -0.11
C ILE A 153 -0.79 11.34 -0.39
N PHE A 154 -0.02 10.38 0.14
CA PHE A 154 1.42 10.36 -0.05
C PHE A 154 1.84 10.04 -1.50
N GLN A 155 1.15 9.10 -2.15
CA GLN A 155 1.35 8.82 -3.57
C GLN A 155 1.10 10.08 -4.41
N ARG A 156 0.01 10.81 -4.15
CA ARG A 156 -0.27 12.07 -4.85
C ARG A 156 0.81 13.11 -4.57
N TYR A 157 1.26 13.22 -3.32
CA TYR A 157 2.38 14.09 -2.94
C TYR A 157 3.64 13.76 -3.76
N LEU A 158 4.01 12.48 -3.90
CA LEU A 158 5.15 12.05 -4.71
C LEU A 158 4.99 12.41 -6.19
N MET A 159 3.79 12.23 -6.75
CA MET A 159 3.49 12.60 -8.15
C MET A 159 3.56 14.11 -8.38
N GLU A 160 3.24 14.91 -7.37
CA GLU A 160 3.29 16.37 -7.41
C GLU A 160 4.69 16.94 -7.12
N LEU A 161 5.64 16.11 -6.68
CA LEU A 161 7.03 16.54 -6.42
C LEU A 161 7.67 17.09 -7.70
N ASN A 162 8.12 18.34 -7.61
CA ASN A 162 8.81 18.98 -8.71
C ASN A 162 10.31 18.64 -8.69
N LEU A 163 10.64 17.42 -9.15
CA LEU A 163 12.03 17.00 -9.36
C LEU A 163 12.53 17.53 -10.70
N SER A 164 13.05 18.75 -10.74
CA SER A 164 13.58 19.33 -11.99
C SER A 164 14.86 18.61 -12.46
N ASP A 165 15.61 18.02 -11.53
CA ASP A 165 16.88 17.37 -11.80
C ASP A 165 16.70 15.92 -12.31
N PRO A 166 17.27 15.54 -13.47
CA PRO A 166 17.25 14.17 -13.98
C PRO A 166 17.89 13.13 -13.03
N VAL A 167 18.91 13.49 -12.26
CA VAL A 167 19.59 12.59 -11.32
C VAL A 167 18.65 12.21 -10.18
N GLN A 168 17.96 13.19 -9.60
CA GLN A 168 16.97 12.97 -8.53
C GLN A 168 15.84 12.04 -8.99
N LYS A 169 15.28 12.31 -10.18
CA LYS A 169 14.28 11.43 -10.81
C LYS A 169 14.83 10.04 -11.09
N GLY A 170 16.07 9.96 -11.56
CA GLY A 170 16.75 8.71 -11.87
C GLY A 170 16.99 7.83 -10.65
N ILE A 171 17.40 8.42 -9.52
CA ILE A 171 17.53 7.73 -8.22
C ILE A 171 16.16 7.25 -7.75
N LEU A 172 15.15 8.13 -7.76
CA LEU A 172 13.79 7.77 -7.34
C LEU A 172 13.26 6.58 -8.15
N ASN A 173 13.36 6.63 -9.47
CA ASN A 173 12.92 5.53 -10.33
C ASN A 173 13.68 4.24 -10.06
N ALA A 174 14.99 4.30 -9.82
CA ALA A 174 15.80 3.13 -9.50
C ALA A 174 15.35 2.46 -8.19
N VAL A 175 15.07 3.26 -7.16
CA VAL A 175 14.52 2.79 -5.88
C VAL A 175 13.18 2.09 -6.10
N TYR A 176 12.23 2.72 -6.77
CA TYR A 176 10.87 2.18 -6.92
C TYR A 176 10.78 0.95 -7.84
N GLN A 177 11.82 0.68 -8.64
CA GLN A 177 11.93 -0.50 -9.51
C GLN A 177 12.77 -1.63 -8.90
N SER A 178 13.42 -1.38 -7.76
CA SER A 178 14.31 -2.35 -7.13
C SER A 178 13.57 -3.30 -6.18
N PRO A 179 14.09 -4.52 -5.97
CA PRO A 179 13.56 -5.42 -4.94
C PRO A 179 13.59 -4.76 -3.57
N ASN A 180 12.48 -4.88 -2.84
CA ASN A 180 12.27 -4.26 -1.52
C ASN A 180 12.40 -2.73 -1.49
N TYR A 181 12.42 -2.08 -2.65
CA TYR A 181 12.60 -0.64 -2.77
C TYR A 181 13.94 -0.18 -2.17
N GLU A 182 15.01 -0.94 -2.38
CA GLU A 182 16.35 -0.64 -1.90
C GLU A 182 17.39 -0.70 -3.02
N VAL A 183 18.24 0.32 -3.10
CA VAL A 183 19.39 0.35 -4.01
C VAL A 183 20.67 0.74 -3.30
N ASP A 184 21.79 0.26 -3.82
CA ASP A 184 23.11 0.64 -3.36
C ASP A 184 23.44 2.08 -3.81
N ALA A 185 23.89 2.91 -2.88
CA ALA A 185 24.36 4.25 -3.20
C ALA A 185 25.55 4.23 -4.16
N ALA A 186 26.45 3.25 -4.04
CA ALA A 186 27.61 3.11 -4.91
C ALA A 186 27.20 2.89 -6.38
N ASP A 187 26.12 2.14 -6.61
CA ASP A 187 25.58 1.92 -7.95
C ASP A 187 25.01 3.21 -8.55
N MET A 188 24.34 4.04 -7.73
CA MET A 188 23.81 5.34 -8.19
C MET A 188 24.92 6.35 -8.47
N ILE A 189 25.91 6.46 -7.58
CA ILE A 189 27.10 7.31 -7.76
C ILE A 189 27.78 6.98 -9.10
N LYS A 190 28.00 5.69 -9.36
CA LYS A 190 28.62 5.23 -10.62
C LYS A 190 27.72 5.45 -11.84
N LYS A 191 26.42 5.20 -11.73
CA LYS A 191 25.46 5.33 -12.83
C LYS A 191 25.33 6.76 -13.35
N PHE A 192 25.40 7.74 -12.45
CA PHE A 192 25.25 9.16 -12.76
C PHE A 192 26.57 9.92 -12.80
N ASP A 193 27.72 9.24 -12.65
CA ASP A 193 29.07 9.83 -12.64
C ASP A 193 29.21 10.98 -11.64
N LEU A 194 28.77 10.75 -10.39
CA LEU A 194 28.74 11.76 -9.35
C LEU A 194 29.98 11.71 -8.45
N SER A 195 30.43 12.85 -7.96
CA SER A 195 31.24 12.89 -6.75
C SER A 195 30.40 12.56 -5.52
N GLN A 196 31.06 12.15 -4.42
CA GLN A 196 30.33 11.91 -3.15
C GLN A 196 29.58 13.17 -2.68
N ALA A 197 30.14 14.36 -2.88
CA ALA A 197 29.50 15.60 -2.43
C ALA A 197 28.21 15.91 -3.22
N GLU A 198 28.24 15.75 -4.55
CA GLU A 198 27.07 15.92 -5.41
C GLU A 198 25.99 14.87 -5.07
N PHE A 199 26.40 13.62 -4.84
CA PHE A 199 25.48 12.58 -4.39
C PHE A 199 24.79 12.94 -3.07
N GLU A 200 25.54 13.37 -2.04
CA GLU A 200 24.95 13.74 -0.75
C GLU A 200 24.03 14.96 -0.85
N GLU A 201 24.30 15.91 -1.76
CA GLU A 201 23.42 17.04 -2.05
C GLU A 201 22.08 16.59 -2.65
N HIS A 202 22.11 15.71 -3.67
CA HIS A 202 20.89 15.15 -4.24
C HIS A 202 20.11 14.34 -3.20
N MET A 203 20.79 13.55 -2.38
CA MET A 203 20.14 12.76 -1.33
C MET A 203 19.53 13.61 -0.23
N LEU A 204 20.17 14.72 0.15
CA LEU A 204 19.59 15.70 1.08
C LEU A 204 18.28 16.28 0.55
N PHE A 205 18.25 16.65 -0.73
CA PHE A 205 17.02 17.14 -1.36
C PHE A 205 15.92 16.08 -1.33
N LEU A 206 16.24 14.84 -1.68
CA LEU A 206 15.28 13.73 -1.68
C LEU A 206 14.78 13.39 -0.26
N GLU A 207 15.64 13.47 0.75
CA GLU A 207 15.30 13.27 2.15
C GLU A 207 14.35 14.34 2.67
N PHE A 208 14.62 15.62 2.42
CA PHE A 208 13.68 16.69 2.78
C PHE A 208 12.39 16.64 1.97
N SER A 209 12.44 16.06 0.76
CA SER A 209 11.25 15.76 -0.03
C SER A 209 10.49 14.53 0.46
N PHE A 210 10.99 13.81 1.47
CA PHE A 210 10.48 12.52 1.94
C PHE A 210 10.43 11.42 0.86
N ALA A 211 11.15 11.61 -0.24
CA ALA A 211 11.10 10.73 -1.40
C ALA A 211 12.00 9.50 -1.18
N CYS A 212 13.22 9.71 -0.67
CA CYS A 212 14.19 8.67 -0.34
C CYS A 212 15.01 9.07 0.89
N CYS A 213 15.54 8.09 1.61
CA CYS A 213 16.39 8.19 2.79
C CYS A 213 17.64 7.34 2.61
N ILE A 214 18.70 7.67 3.36
CA ILE A 214 19.91 6.84 3.46
C ILE A 214 19.93 6.11 4.81
N LYS A 215 20.24 4.81 4.77
CA LYS A 215 20.65 4.01 5.93
C LYS A 215 22.01 3.36 5.69
N PHE A 216 22.72 3.02 6.76
CA PHE A 216 24.02 2.33 6.69
C PHE A 216 23.88 0.89 7.15
N VAL A 217 24.27 -0.05 6.31
CA VAL A 217 24.28 -1.48 6.62
C VAL A 217 25.71 -1.91 6.92
N ARG A 218 25.94 -2.50 8.10
CA ARG A 218 27.26 -2.94 8.53
C ARG A 218 27.78 -4.07 7.65
N GLU A 219 28.98 -3.89 7.12
CA GLU A 219 29.82 -4.93 6.53
C GLU A 219 31.03 -5.21 7.43
N LYS A 220 31.84 -6.22 7.09
CA LYS A 220 32.97 -6.66 7.94
C LYS A 220 33.96 -5.54 8.31
N LYS A 221 34.17 -4.54 7.45
CA LYS A 221 35.18 -3.47 7.64
C LYS A 221 34.66 -2.06 7.35
N SER A 222 33.42 -1.94 6.90
CA SER A 222 32.85 -0.72 6.34
C SER A 222 31.35 -0.71 6.55
N PHE A 223 30.72 0.41 6.25
CA PHE A 223 29.29 0.48 6.09
C PHE A 223 28.92 0.69 4.63
N LYS A 224 27.87 0.00 4.20
CA LYS A 224 27.26 0.15 2.89
C LYS A 224 26.10 1.13 2.98
N GLN A 225 26.10 2.17 2.16
CA GLN A 225 24.99 3.11 2.06
C GLN A 225 23.88 2.52 1.20
N ILE A 226 22.68 2.40 1.78
CA ILE A 226 21.47 1.94 1.09
C ILE A 226 20.48 3.09 0.99
N ILE A 227 19.91 3.26 -0.20
CA ILE A 227 18.85 4.23 -0.48
C ILE A 227 17.51 3.48 -0.48
N SER A 228 16.56 3.97 0.30
CA SER A 228 15.20 3.43 0.38
C SER A 228 14.19 4.55 0.63
N PRO A 229 12.88 4.35 0.45
CA PRO A 229 11.90 5.26 1.02
C PRO A 229 11.95 5.24 2.56
N PHE A 230 11.19 6.13 3.20
CA PHE A 230 11.04 6.06 4.66
C PHE A 230 10.29 4.77 5.06
N HIS A 231 10.55 4.31 6.28
CA HIS A 231 10.23 2.96 6.73
C HIS A 231 8.75 2.60 6.56
N GLU A 232 7.83 3.43 7.05
CA GLU A 232 6.41 3.11 7.07
C GLU A 232 5.84 3.03 5.63
N TRP A 233 6.34 3.85 4.71
CA TRP A 233 5.96 3.76 3.31
C TRP A 233 6.56 2.52 2.62
N GLN A 234 7.83 2.22 2.87
CA GLN A 234 8.47 1.02 2.35
C GLN A 234 7.74 -0.24 2.83
N GLU A 235 7.36 -0.31 4.11
CA GLU A 235 6.61 -1.42 4.69
C GLU A 235 5.25 -1.59 4.01
N TYR A 236 4.51 -0.49 3.83
CA TYR A 236 3.25 -0.50 3.09
C TYR A 236 3.43 -1.02 1.65
N LEU A 237 4.42 -0.50 0.92
CA LEU A 237 4.68 -0.92 -0.46
C LEU A 237 5.10 -2.39 -0.58
N CYS A 238 5.91 -2.89 0.36
CA CYS A 238 6.27 -4.30 0.42
C CYS A 238 5.04 -5.15 0.70
N HIS A 239 4.19 -4.75 1.65
CA HIS A 239 2.96 -5.45 1.94
C HIS A 239 2.02 -5.51 0.74
N VAL A 240 1.83 -4.41 0.01
CA VAL A 240 0.98 -4.37 -1.20
C VAL A 240 1.48 -5.32 -2.27
N ARG A 241 2.79 -5.36 -2.52
CA ARG A 241 3.45 -6.26 -3.46
C ARG A 241 3.35 -7.73 -3.03
N ASP A 242 3.63 -8.01 -1.75
CA ASP A 242 3.70 -9.38 -1.23
C ASP A 242 2.31 -10.01 -1.09
N THR A 243 1.26 -9.19 -1.01
CA THR A 243 -0.14 -9.61 -1.03
C THR A 243 -0.79 -9.52 -2.41
N GLU A 244 -0.06 -9.11 -3.44
CA GLU A 244 -0.62 -9.03 -4.78
C GLU A 244 -1.04 -10.41 -5.29
N PRO A 245 -2.30 -10.61 -5.73
CA PRO A 245 -2.77 -11.91 -6.19
C PRO A 245 -2.01 -12.35 -7.43
N ALA A 246 -1.32 -13.48 -7.34
CA ALA A 246 -0.62 -14.06 -8.49
C ALA A 246 -1.55 -14.97 -9.31
N SER A 247 -1.35 -14.93 -10.63
CA SER A 247 -1.99 -15.85 -11.57
C SER A 247 -1.62 -17.31 -11.27
N ILE A 248 -2.58 -18.21 -11.41
CA ILE A 248 -2.35 -19.66 -11.32
C ILE A 248 -1.61 -20.12 -12.57
N ILE A 249 -0.40 -20.68 -12.40
CA ILE A 249 0.48 -21.09 -13.51
C ILE A 249 -0.19 -22.13 -14.43
N ASP A 250 -0.91 -23.10 -13.87
CA ASP A 250 -1.56 -24.19 -14.59
C ASP A 250 -3.07 -23.93 -14.77
N GLU A 251 -3.44 -22.85 -15.46
CA GLU A 251 -4.87 -22.49 -15.65
C GLU A 251 -5.69 -23.61 -16.31
N GLU A 252 -5.06 -24.45 -17.14
CA GLU A 252 -5.71 -25.61 -17.77
C GLU A 252 -6.20 -26.67 -16.76
N LYS A 253 -5.70 -26.65 -15.52
CA LYS A 253 -6.14 -27.56 -14.45
C LYS A 253 -7.33 -27.03 -13.68
N VAL A 254 -7.78 -25.80 -13.96
CA VAL A 254 -8.94 -25.19 -13.30
C VAL A 254 -10.20 -25.95 -13.71
N GLN A 255 -10.85 -26.55 -12.72
CA GLN A 255 -12.17 -27.14 -12.88
C GLN A 255 -13.21 -26.05 -12.62
N ARG A 256 -13.78 -25.49 -13.68
CA ARG A 256 -14.82 -24.47 -13.57
C ARG A 256 -16.07 -25.02 -12.89
N VAL A 257 -16.73 -24.16 -12.11
CA VAL A 257 -18.02 -24.49 -11.49
C VAL A 257 -19.14 -24.55 -12.55
N LYS A 258 -19.14 -23.60 -13.49
CA LYS A 258 -20.01 -23.60 -14.68
C LYS A 258 -19.18 -23.29 -15.93
N GLU A 259 -19.51 -23.95 -17.03
CA GLU A 259 -18.82 -23.80 -18.32
C GLU A 259 -19.05 -22.41 -18.95
N SER A 260 -20.29 -21.92 -18.90
CA SER A 260 -20.67 -20.59 -19.40
C SER A 260 -20.44 -19.52 -18.33
N ASP A 261 -19.91 -18.37 -18.73
CA ASP A 261 -19.76 -17.19 -17.86
C ASP A 261 -21.13 -16.64 -17.43
N PHE A 262 -22.16 -16.77 -18.27
CA PHE A 262 -23.51 -16.29 -18.01
C PHE A 262 -24.48 -17.42 -17.62
N ALA A 263 -23.98 -18.56 -17.17
CA ALA A 263 -24.78 -19.76 -16.92
C ALA A 263 -26.05 -19.48 -16.09
N LEU A 264 -25.94 -18.68 -15.03
CA LEU A 264 -27.07 -18.37 -14.14
C LEU A 264 -28.09 -17.43 -14.81
N VAL A 265 -27.64 -16.50 -15.65
CA VAL A 265 -28.51 -15.63 -16.46
C VAL A 265 -29.24 -16.44 -17.54
N GLU A 266 -28.56 -17.42 -18.14
CA GLU A 266 -29.14 -18.35 -19.10
C GLU A 266 -30.19 -19.25 -18.44
N GLU A 267 -29.89 -19.78 -17.25
CA GLU A 267 -30.78 -20.58 -16.42
C GLU A 267 -32.04 -19.80 -16.02
N MET A 268 -31.90 -18.56 -15.52
CA MET A 268 -33.03 -17.66 -15.25
C MET A 268 -33.86 -17.37 -16.51
N SER A 269 -33.20 -17.19 -17.66
CA SER A 269 -33.87 -16.98 -18.95
C SER A 269 -34.69 -18.19 -19.39
N ALA A 270 -34.15 -19.40 -19.18
CA ALA A 270 -34.84 -20.64 -19.50
C ALA A 270 -36.12 -20.82 -18.65
N ILE A 271 -36.04 -20.50 -17.35
CA ILE A 271 -37.20 -20.54 -16.44
C ILE A 271 -38.29 -19.57 -16.89
N LEU A 272 -37.92 -18.35 -17.28
CA LEU A 272 -38.89 -17.37 -17.77
C LEU A 272 -39.50 -17.78 -19.12
N GLU A 273 -38.72 -18.31 -20.07
CA GLU A 273 -39.27 -18.82 -21.34
C GLU A 273 -40.21 -20.01 -21.13
N LEU A 274 -39.95 -20.86 -20.12
CA LEU A 274 -40.90 -21.90 -19.71
C LEU A 274 -42.19 -21.29 -19.16
N ALA A 275 -42.09 -20.36 -18.22
CA ALA A 275 -43.24 -19.70 -17.59
C ALA A 275 -44.10 -18.92 -18.58
N LYS A 276 -43.49 -18.34 -19.62
CA LYS A 276 -44.15 -17.63 -20.72
C LYS A 276 -45.03 -18.55 -21.57
N ASN A 277 -44.60 -19.79 -21.79
CA ASN A 277 -45.35 -20.77 -22.56
C ASN A 277 -46.41 -21.48 -21.71
N LYS A 278 -46.10 -21.75 -20.45
CA LYS A 278 -47.01 -22.42 -19.50
C LYS A 278 -46.68 -22.02 -18.06
N PRO A 279 -47.67 -21.60 -17.24
CA PRO A 279 -47.44 -21.30 -15.84
C PRO A 279 -46.78 -22.47 -15.09
N ILE A 280 -45.72 -22.18 -14.35
CA ILE A 280 -44.95 -23.20 -13.61
C ILE A 280 -45.62 -23.43 -12.26
N THR A 281 -45.91 -24.68 -11.93
CA THR A 281 -46.46 -25.07 -10.61
C THR A 281 -45.52 -26.04 -9.93
N LYS A 282 -45.52 -26.10 -8.59
CA LYS A 282 -44.72 -27.06 -7.83
C LYS A 282 -44.88 -28.51 -8.30
N ALA A 283 -46.07 -28.89 -8.76
CA ALA A 283 -46.35 -30.23 -9.28
C ALA A 283 -45.65 -30.55 -10.62
N ILE A 284 -45.26 -29.53 -11.39
CA ILE A 284 -44.62 -29.69 -12.71
C ILE A 284 -43.09 -29.69 -12.59
N ILE A 285 -42.53 -29.16 -11.50
CA ILE A 285 -41.07 -29.09 -11.25
C ILE A 285 -40.37 -30.44 -11.50
N PRO A 286 -40.81 -31.59 -10.93
CA PRO A 286 -40.13 -32.87 -11.16
C PRO A 286 -40.14 -33.34 -12.62
N SER A 287 -41.10 -32.87 -13.42
CA SER A 287 -41.17 -33.18 -14.85
C SER A 287 -40.28 -32.24 -15.67
N LEU A 288 -40.11 -30.99 -15.23
CA LEU A 288 -39.20 -30.01 -15.84
C LEU A 288 -37.75 -30.36 -15.56
N LEU A 289 -37.39 -30.75 -14.34
CA LEU A 289 -36.03 -31.17 -14.00
C LEU A 289 -35.57 -32.41 -14.81
N LYS A 290 -36.50 -33.24 -15.30
CA LYS A 290 -36.17 -34.33 -16.25
C LYS A 290 -35.86 -33.84 -17.66
N GLN A 291 -36.39 -32.67 -18.05
CA GLN A 291 -36.17 -32.06 -19.36
C GLN A 291 -34.94 -31.13 -19.34
N TYR A 292 -34.61 -30.59 -18.18
CA TYR A 292 -33.49 -29.69 -17.93
C TYR A 292 -32.63 -30.25 -16.78
N PRO A 293 -31.84 -31.31 -17.04
CA PRO A 293 -31.05 -32.00 -16.01
C PRO A 293 -29.95 -31.13 -15.40
N GLU A 294 -29.69 -29.96 -15.96
CA GLU A 294 -28.75 -28.94 -15.45
C GLU A 294 -29.20 -28.26 -14.15
N PHE A 295 -30.49 -28.36 -13.79
CA PHE A 295 -31.01 -27.83 -12.53
C PHE A 295 -31.17 -28.94 -11.50
N ASP A 296 -30.76 -28.66 -10.26
CA ASP A 296 -31.33 -29.37 -9.11
C ASP A 296 -32.63 -28.68 -8.62
N GLU A 297 -33.40 -29.36 -7.76
CA GLU A 297 -34.69 -28.85 -7.27
C GLU A 297 -34.55 -27.61 -6.36
N GLU A 298 -33.46 -27.52 -5.61
CA GLU A 298 -33.13 -26.40 -4.73
C GLU A 298 -32.69 -25.19 -5.56
N GLU A 299 -31.77 -25.37 -6.52
CA GLU A 299 -31.34 -24.34 -7.48
C GLU A 299 -32.53 -23.78 -8.27
N PHE A 300 -33.41 -24.64 -8.78
CA PHE A 300 -34.60 -24.20 -9.50
C PHE A 300 -35.52 -23.34 -8.62
N SER A 301 -35.74 -23.76 -7.38
CA SER A 301 -36.57 -23.02 -6.43
C SER A 301 -35.94 -21.67 -6.09
N TYR A 302 -34.63 -21.64 -5.86
CA TYR A 302 -33.86 -20.41 -5.64
C TYR A 302 -34.02 -19.42 -6.79
N TYR A 303 -33.86 -19.86 -8.04
CA TYR A 303 -34.01 -18.97 -9.20
C TYR A 303 -35.44 -18.44 -9.38
N VAL A 304 -36.45 -19.25 -9.10
CA VAL A 304 -37.85 -18.79 -9.14
C VAL A 304 -38.09 -17.71 -8.08
N GLU A 305 -37.62 -17.94 -6.85
CA GLU A 305 -37.73 -16.95 -5.77
C GLU A 305 -37.01 -15.65 -6.12
N LYS A 306 -35.79 -15.74 -6.66
CA LYS A 306 -35.01 -14.58 -7.12
C LYS A 306 -35.70 -13.84 -8.26
N LEU A 307 -36.22 -14.54 -9.27
CA LEU A 307 -36.99 -13.94 -10.36
C LEU A 307 -38.23 -13.19 -9.86
N CYS A 308 -38.92 -13.73 -8.84
CA CYS A 308 -40.03 -13.05 -8.18
C CYS A 308 -39.57 -11.82 -7.39
N ALA A 309 -38.48 -11.92 -6.62
CA ALA A 309 -37.91 -10.80 -5.88
C ALA A 309 -37.49 -9.64 -6.80
N LEU A 310 -37.06 -9.95 -8.02
CA LEU A 310 -36.69 -8.99 -9.05
C LEU A 310 -37.88 -8.45 -9.87
N ASN A 311 -39.13 -8.87 -9.58
CA ASN A 311 -40.33 -8.57 -10.37
C ASN A 311 -40.24 -9.02 -11.85
N LEU A 312 -39.37 -9.98 -12.16
CA LEU A 312 -39.31 -10.66 -13.47
C LEU A 312 -40.28 -11.85 -13.53
N ALA A 313 -40.79 -12.31 -12.39
CA ALA A 313 -41.87 -13.27 -12.31
C ALA A 313 -42.86 -12.87 -11.21
N ASP A 314 -44.09 -13.36 -11.28
CA ASP A 314 -45.10 -13.20 -10.22
C ASP A 314 -45.67 -14.57 -9.83
N GLN A 315 -46.17 -14.69 -8.60
CA GLN A 315 -46.86 -15.89 -8.12
C GLN A 315 -48.37 -15.67 -8.08
N GLU A 316 -49.05 -16.05 -9.14
CA GLU A 316 -50.50 -16.05 -9.21
C GLU A 316 -51.07 -17.43 -8.90
N ARG A 317 -51.88 -17.57 -7.84
CA ARG A 317 -52.56 -18.84 -7.48
C ARG A 317 -51.61 -20.05 -7.40
N GLN A 318 -50.42 -19.86 -6.82
CA GLN A 318 -49.33 -20.84 -6.77
C GLN A 318 -48.75 -21.25 -8.12
N GLN A 319 -48.89 -20.40 -9.14
CA GLN A 319 -48.26 -20.55 -10.44
C GLN A 319 -47.29 -19.40 -10.67
N THR A 320 -46.06 -19.71 -11.07
CA THR A 320 -45.10 -18.71 -11.51
C THR A 320 -45.45 -18.30 -12.94
N VAL A 321 -45.68 -17.00 -13.14
CA VAL A 321 -46.02 -16.38 -14.42
C VAL A 321 -45.03 -15.27 -14.77
N CYS A 322 -44.87 -15.01 -16.06
CA CYS A 322 -44.04 -13.92 -16.56
C CYS A 322 -44.71 -12.54 -16.37
N THR A 323 -43.93 -11.54 -15.96
CA THR A 323 -44.37 -10.14 -15.93
C THR A 323 -44.16 -9.45 -17.28
N SER A 324 -44.64 -8.20 -17.44
CA SER A 324 -44.31 -7.40 -18.63
C SER A 324 -42.81 -7.16 -18.77
N ASP A 325 -42.13 -6.99 -17.63
CA ASP A 325 -40.72 -6.67 -17.56
C ASP A 325 -39.87 -7.89 -17.92
N SER A 326 -40.35 -9.09 -17.58
CA SER A 326 -39.74 -10.35 -18.01
C SER A 326 -39.68 -10.48 -19.54
N LEU A 327 -40.76 -10.11 -20.23
CA LEU A 327 -40.83 -10.17 -21.69
C LEU A 327 -39.92 -9.12 -22.36
N ALA A 328 -39.68 -7.99 -21.70
CA ALA A 328 -38.71 -7.01 -22.16
C ALA A 328 -37.27 -7.49 -21.93
N TRP A 329 -36.99 -8.05 -20.75
CA TRP A 329 -35.70 -8.61 -20.38
C TRP A 329 -35.28 -9.78 -21.27
N LEU A 330 -36.21 -10.70 -21.59
CA LEU A 330 -35.97 -11.81 -22.52
C LEU A 330 -35.67 -11.39 -23.97
N LYS A 331 -35.89 -10.13 -24.35
CA LYS A 331 -35.51 -9.61 -25.68
C LYS A 331 -34.08 -9.07 -25.74
N MET A 332 -33.48 -8.78 -24.58
CA MET A 332 -32.09 -8.35 -24.47
C MET A 332 -31.15 -9.51 -24.78
N ASP A 333 -29.92 -9.23 -25.18
CA ASP A 333 -28.86 -10.24 -25.23
C ASP A 333 -28.36 -10.58 -23.82
N LEU A 334 -27.48 -11.59 -23.70
CA LEU A 334 -27.02 -12.05 -22.38
C LEU A 334 -26.23 -10.98 -21.61
N THR A 335 -25.46 -10.14 -22.31
CA THR A 335 -24.67 -9.08 -21.66
C THR A 335 -25.59 -7.99 -21.11
N ASP A 336 -26.58 -7.57 -21.89
CA ASP A 336 -27.58 -6.60 -21.48
C ASP A 336 -28.47 -7.14 -20.35
N ARG A 337 -28.81 -8.43 -20.38
CA ARG A 337 -29.54 -9.09 -19.27
C ARG A 337 -28.74 -9.08 -17.98
N ALA A 338 -27.46 -9.45 -18.03
CA ALA A 338 -26.56 -9.41 -16.89
C ALA A 338 -26.40 -7.97 -16.36
N LEU A 339 -26.22 -7.00 -17.26
CA LEU A 339 -26.11 -5.59 -16.90
C LEU A 339 -27.39 -5.05 -16.27
N TYR A 340 -28.56 -5.46 -16.76
CA TYR A 340 -29.86 -5.15 -16.16
C TYR A 340 -29.91 -5.65 -14.72
N LEU A 341 -29.53 -6.92 -14.48
CA LEU A 341 -29.51 -7.52 -13.15
C LEU A 341 -28.51 -6.82 -12.22
N TYR A 342 -27.31 -6.49 -12.71
CA TYR A 342 -26.27 -5.78 -11.92
C TYR A 342 -26.71 -4.37 -11.49
N ARG A 343 -27.59 -3.72 -12.27
CA ARG A 343 -28.15 -2.39 -11.97
C ARG A 343 -29.50 -2.45 -11.27
N HIS A 344 -30.08 -3.63 -11.12
CA HIS A 344 -31.43 -3.78 -10.58
C HIS A 344 -31.44 -3.48 -9.07
N PRO A 345 -32.29 -2.57 -8.59
CA PRO A 345 -32.26 -2.11 -7.19
C PRO A 345 -32.64 -3.20 -6.17
N LEU A 346 -33.34 -4.25 -6.61
CA LEU A 346 -33.71 -5.40 -5.79
C LEU A 346 -32.73 -6.58 -5.91
N ASN A 347 -31.67 -6.45 -6.71
CA ASN A 347 -30.66 -7.50 -6.83
C ASN A 347 -29.51 -7.26 -5.87
N TYR A 348 -29.75 -7.53 -4.58
CA TYR A 348 -28.74 -7.45 -3.54
C TYR A 348 -28.31 -8.85 -3.09
N LEU A 349 -27.17 -8.92 -2.40
CA LEU A 349 -26.70 -10.15 -1.78
C LEU A 349 -27.62 -10.53 -0.62
N GLU A 350 -28.33 -11.65 -0.77
CA GLU A 350 -29.14 -12.24 0.29
C GLU A 350 -28.38 -13.41 0.90
N ASP A 351 -27.82 -13.19 2.09
CA ASP A 351 -27.14 -14.23 2.86
C ASP A 351 -27.56 -14.09 4.34
N PRO A 352 -28.30 -15.08 4.89
CA PRO A 352 -28.81 -15.03 6.25
C PRO A 352 -27.71 -15.10 7.33
N ASP A 353 -26.51 -15.58 6.97
CA ASP A 353 -25.38 -15.68 7.89
C ASP A 353 -24.57 -14.37 7.95
N LEU A 354 -24.81 -13.44 7.02
CA LEU A 354 -24.17 -12.13 6.97
C LEU A 354 -24.99 -11.03 7.68
N PRO A 355 -24.32 -10.09 8.36
CA PRO A 355 -24.99 -8.90 8.90
C PRO A 355 -25.65 -8.06 7.80
N GLU A 356 -26.89 -7.64 8.04
CA GLU A 356 -27.66 -6.82 7.10
C GLU A 356 -26.94 -5.50 6.74
N GLU A 357 -26.15 -4.94 7.67
CA GLU A 357 -25.37 -3.72 7.42
C GLU A 357 -24.31 -3.90 6.32
N LEU A 358 -23.75 -5.09 6.17
CA LEU A 358 -22.78 -5.41 5.11
C LEU A 358 -23.46 -5.67 3.76
N CYS A 359 -24.68 -6.21 3.76
CA CYS A 359 -25.41 -6.53 2.53
C CYS A 359 -26.07 -5.30 1.88
N GLN A 360 -25.92 -4.10 2.45
CA GLN A 360 -26.41 -2.87 1.86
C GLN A 360 -25.70 -2.56 0.53
N HIS A 361 -26.45 -2.03 -0.44
CA HIS A 361 -25.92 -1.67 -1.76
C HIS A 361 -24.65 -0.81 -1.71
N ARG A 362 -24.52 0.11 -0.74
CA ARG A 362 -23.30 0.92 -0.57
C ARG A 362 -22.07 0.04 -0.29
N MET A 363 -22.19 -0.93 0.61
CA MET A 363 -21.08 -1.80 1.00
C MET A 363 -20.73 -2.78 -0.13
N LEU A 364 -21.73 -3.28 -0.86
CA LEU A 364 -21.52 -4.08 -2.07
C LEU A 364 -20.67 -3.32 -3.10
N ARG A 365 -21.02 -2.07 -3.39
CA ARG A 365 -20.24 -1.21 -4.31
C ARG A 365 -18.83 -0.89 -3.82
N GLU A 366 -18.63 -0.76 -2.51
CA GLU A 366 -17.28 -0.60 -1.96
C GLU A 366 -16.48 -1.90 -2.10
N ALA A 367 -17.09 -3.06 -1.85
CA ALA A 367 -16.45 -4.36 -1.99
C ALA A 367 -16.03 -4.62 -3.44
N GLU A 368 -16.85 -4.27 -4.45
CA GLU A 368 -16.50 -4.41 -5.88
C GLU A 368 -15.14 -3.80 -6.23
N LYS A 369 -14.75 -2.70 -5.59
CA LYS A 369 -13.47 -2.03 -5.86
C LYS A 369 -12.25 -2.93 -5.62
N CYS A 370 -12.37 -3.98 -4.81
CA CYS A 370 -11.28 -4.94 -4.60
C CYS A 370 -10.90 -5.69 -5.88
N LEU A 371 -11.84 -5.83 -6.83
CA LEU A 371 -11.63 -6.55 -8.10
C LEU A 371 -10.73 -5.81 -9.08
N SER A 372 -10.53 -4.51 -8.92
CA SER A 372 -9.55 -3.74 -9.71
C SER A 372 -8.15 -4.38 -9.69
N ARG A 373 -7.81 -5.09 -8.60
CA ARG A 373 -6.51 -5.78 -8.44
C ARG A 373 -6.39 -7.06 -9.27
N THR A 374 -7.46 -7.58 -9.86
CA THR A 374 -7.46 -8.86 -10.61
C THR A 374 -7.89 -8.74 -12.07
N VAL A 375 -8.10 -7.52 -12.58
CA VAL A 375 -8.57 -7.26 -13.96
C VAL A 375 -7.71 -7.98 -15.00
N ASN A 376 -6.39 -8.00 -14.81
CA ASN A 376 -5.44 -8.55 -15.79
C ASN A 376 -4.63 -9.75 -15.27
N THR A 377 -5.06 -10.40 -14.19
CA THR A 377 -4.28 -11.48 -13.54
C THR A 377 -4.68 -12.89 -13.98
N GLY A 378 -5.78 -13.06 -14.72
CA GLY A 378 -6.31 -14.39 -15.03
C GLY A 378 -6.91 -15.07 -13.80
N TRP A 379 -6.71 -16.38 -13.64
CA TRP A 379 -7.22 -17.12 -12.48
C TRP A 379 -6.36 -16.88 -11.24
N VAL A 380 -6.98 -16.59 -10.10
CA VAL A 380 -6.31 -16.36 -8.81
C VAL A 380 -6.94 -17.18 -7.70
N PHE A 381 -6.15 -17.59 -6.72
CA PHE A 381 -6.68 -18.26 -5.53
C PHE A 381 -7.46 -17.28 -4.65
N LEU A 382 -8.65 -17.67 -4.22
CA LEU A 382 -9.54 -16.80 -3.45
C LEU A 382 -8.90 -16.37 -2.12
N ASP A 383 -8.30 -17.29 -1.37
CA ASP A 383 -7.68 -16.94 -0.07
C ASP A 383 -6.47 -16.01 -0.21
N ASP A 384 -5.76 -16.05 -1.34
CA ASP A 384 -4.65 -15.14 -1.61
C ASP A 384 -5.18 -13.75 -2.02
N PHE A 385 -6.28 -13.72 -2.78
CA PHE A 385 -7.01 -12.49 -3.07
C PHE A 385 -7.57 -11.81 -1.82
N ILE A 386 -8.17 -12.56 -0.88
CA ILE A 386 -8.73 -11.98 0.36
C ILE A 386 -7.65 -11.24 1.17
N LYS A 387 -6.42 -11.76 1.23
CA LYS A 387 -5.29 -11.10 1.92
C LYS A 387 -4.89 -9.77 1.26
N ALA A 388 -5.25 -9.60 -0.02
CA ALA A 388 -4.98 -8.42 -0.82
C ALA A 388 -6.06 -7.33 -0.67
N ILE A 389 -7.12 -7.56 0.10
CA ILE A 389 -8.23 -6.62 0.19
C ILE A 389 -7.86 -5.47 1.14
N PHE A 390 -8.04 -4.24 0.64
CA PHE A 390 -7.81 -3.00 1.40
C PHE A 390 -9.03 -2.06 1.39
N ILE A 391 -10.22 -2.65 1.35
CA ILE A 391 -11.49 -1.92 1.24
C ILE A 391 -11.98 -1.45 2.62
N PRO A 392 -12.23 -0.15 2.81
CA PRO A 392 -12.69 0.37 4.08
C PRO A 392 -14.21 0.15 4.27
N LEU A 393 -14.60 -1.02 4.76
CA LEU A 393 -16.02 -1.28 5.13
C LEU A 393 -16.49 -0.42 6.32
N LYS A 394 -15.55 -0.03 7.19
CA LYS A 394 -15.77 0.81 8.38
C LYS A 394 -14.69 1.87 8.47
N GLU A 395 -14.90 2.89 9.31
CA GLU A 395 -13.91 3.94 9.50
C GLU A 395 -12.57 3.40 10.06
N GLU A 396 -12.63 2.37 10.90
CA GLU A 396 -11.46 1.67 11.45
C GLU A 396 -10.63 0.89 10.40
N HIS A 397 -11.22 0.58 9.24
CA HIS A 397 -10.53 -0.07 8.13
C HIS A 397 -9.80 0.93 7.21
N MET A 398 -9.98 2.23 7.42
CA MET A 398 -9.30 3.24 6.61
C MET A 398 -7.79 3.17 6.84
N ILE A 399 -7.02 2.95 5.78
CA ILE A 399 -5.56 2.94 5.89
C ILE A 399 -5.06 4.34 6.18
N LYS A 400 -4.59 4.54 7.41
CA LYS A 400 -4.08 5.80 7.92
C LYS A 400 -2.73 5.60 8.59
N LEU A 401 -1.86 6.59 8.47
CA LEU A 401 -0.62 6.64 9.21
C LEU A 401 -0.93 6.96 10.68
N VAL A 402 -0.67 6.02 11.58
CA VAL A 402 -1.00 6.14 13.00
C VAL A 402 0.22 5.92 13.86
N ARG A 403 0.26 6.61 15.00
CA ARG A 403 1.26 6.39 16.04
C ARG A 403 0.78 5.32 17.01
N GLN A 404 1.48 4.19 17.06
CA GLN A 404 1.24 3.10 18.01
C GLN A 404 2.40 3.06 19.02
N GLY A 405 2.18 3.62 20.21
CA GLY A 405 3.23 3.76 21.21
C GLY A 405 4.37 4.68 20.73
N ARG A 406 5.57 4.12 20.57
CA ARG A 406 6.74 4.85 20.06
C ARG A 406 6.93 4.74 18.54
N THR A 407 6.19 3.86 17.87
CA THR A 407 6.37 3.58 16.44
C THR A 407 5.22 4.14 15.63
N TRP A 408 5.48 4.47 14.37
CA TRP A 408 4.46 4.80 13.39
C TRP A 408 4.28 3.63 12.42
N LYS A 409 3.09 3.50 11.85
CA LYS A 409 2.82 2.57 10.74
C LYS A 409 1.57 2.98 9.98
N TYR A 410 1.49 2.61 8.71
CA TYR A 410 0.20 2.60 8.01
C TYR A 410 -0.62 1.44 8.58
N GLN A 411 -1.70 1.75 9.29
CA GLN A 411 -2.60 0.72 9.80
C GLN A 411 -3.38 0.11 8.65
N LEU A 412 -3.14 -1.17 8.40
CA LEU A 412 -3.88 -1.95 7.42
C LEU A 412 -5.20 -2.42 8.03
N PRO A 413 -6.24 -2.65 7.20
CA PRO A 413 -7.52 -3.16 7.69
C PRO A 413 -7.36 -4.57 8.24
N GLU A 414 -8.00 -4.83 9.37
CA GLU A 414 -8.15 -6.16 9.95
C GLU A 414 -9.62 -6.54 9.86
N TYR A 415 -9.94 -7.54 9.05
CA TYR A 415 -11.31 -7.99 8.84
C TYR A 415 -11.67 -9.13 9.80
N SER A 416 -12.85 -9.05 10.38
CA SER A 416 -13.48 -10.16 11.08
C SER A 416 -13.86 -11.31 10.13
N GLU A 417 -14.11 -12.50 10.68
CA GLU A 417 -14.56 -13.65 9.90
C GLU A 417 -15.82 -13.34 9.07
N LYS A 418 -16.76 -12.56 9.63
CA LYS A 418 -17.97 -12.15 8.92
C LYS A 418 -17.70 -11.23 7.73
N GLU A 419 -16.74 -10.33 7.86
CA GLU A 419 -16.34 -9.43 6.77
C GLU A 419 -15.59 -10.18 5.68
N ILE A 420 -14.76 -11.17 6.05
CA ILE A 420 -14.14 -12.09 5.09
C ILE A 420 -15.21 -12.89 4.34
N SER A 421 -16.19 -13.46 5.06
CA SER A 421 -17.32 -14.18 4.44
C SER A 421 -18.13 -13.27 3.52
N PHE A 422 -18.31 -12.00 3.89
CA PHE A 422 -18.95 -11.01 3.02
C PHE A 422 -18.20 -10.81 1.71
N PHE A 423 -16.88 -10.61 1.72
CA PHE A 423 -16.10 -10.51 0.48
C PHE A 423 -16.20 -11.77 -0.36
N LYS A 424 -16.16 -12.96 0.27
CA LYS A 424 -16.34 -14.24 -0.42
C LYS A 424 -17.71 -14.33 -1.08
N ALA A 425 -18.79 -14.02 -0.37
CA ALA A 425 -20.16 -14.04 -0.88
C ALA A 425 -20.39 -13.03 -2.01
N VAL A 426 -19.79 -11.84 -1.94
CA VAL A 426 -19.80 -10.86 -3.04
C VAL A 426 -19.22 -11.49 -4.32
N ILE A 427 -18.08 -12.16 -4.22
CA ILE A 427 -17.36 -12.73 -5.39
C ILE A 427 -18.00 -14.02 -5.89
N GLN A 428 -18.36 -14.92 -4.97
CA GLN A 428 -18.78 -16.29 -5.25
C GLN A 428 -20.28 -16.42 -5.50
N ASN A 429 -21.09 -15.51 -4.97
CA ASN A 429 -22.54 -15.57 -5.15
C ASN A 429 -22.97 -14.43 -6.06
N TRP A 430 -22.91 -13.20 -5.56
CA TRP A 430 -23.54 -12.07 -6.25
C TRP A 430 -22.92 -11.75 -7.61
N LEU A 431 -21.59 -11.62 -7.69
CA LEU A 431 -20.91 -11.29 -8.95
C LEU A 431 -20.80 -12.50 -9.88
N PHE A 432 -20.77 -13.72 -9.33
CA PHE A 432 -20.77 -14.95 -10.12
C PHE A 432 -22.11 -15.15 -10.83
N GLU A 433 -23.23 -14.95 -10.13
CA GLU A 433 -24.59 -14.99 -10.70
C GLU A 433 -24.79 -13.99 -11.85
N LEU A 434 -24.10 -12.87 -11.78
CA LEU A 434 -24.13 -11.82 -12.79
C LEU A 434 -23.19 -12.08 -13.98
N GLY A 435 -22.44 -13.18 -13.95
CA GLY A 435 -21.42 -13.49 -14.95
C GLY A 435 -20.26 -12.51 -15.00
N ILE A 436 -20.01 -11.80 -13.91
CA ILE A 436 -18.90 -10.86 -13.74
C ILE A 436 -17.64 -11.61 -13.32
N THR A 437 -17.80 -12.60 -12.45
CA THR A 437 -16.74 -13.53 -12.04
C THR A 437 -17.04 -14.93 -12.56
N ALA A 438 -15.99 -15.71 -12.81
CA ALA A 438 -16.08 -17.15 -13.01
C ALA A 438 -15.37 -17.85 -11.86
N LEU A 439 -15.94 -18.95 -11.38
CA LEU A 439 -15.42 -19.73 -10.26
C LEU A 439 -14.86 -21.06 -10.73
N GLY A 440 -13.88 -21.55 -9.99
CA GLY A 440 -13.28 -22.85 -10.24
C GLY A 440 -12.50 -23.38 -9.06
N THR A 441 -11.97 -24.59 -9.22
CA THR A 441 -11.10 -25.21 -8.22
C THR A 441 -9.85 -25.80 -8.86
N VAL A 442 -8.72 -25.68 -8.16
CA VAL A 442 -7.44 -26.32 -8.52
C VAL A 442 -6.87 -26.95 -7.27
N ALA A 443 -6.57 -28.25 -7.31
CA ALA A 443 -6.00 -28.99 -6.18
C ALA A 443 -6.78 -28.79 -4.85
N ARG A 444 -8.13 -28.75 -4.93
CA ARG A 444 -9.06 -28.50 -3.81
C ARG A 444 -8.98 -27.09 -3.19
N ARG A 445 -8.33 -26.15 -3.87
CA ARG A 445 -8.35 -24.73 -3.50
C ARG A 445 -9.31 -23.98 -4.43
N GLU A 446 -10.13 -23.12 -3.83
CA GLU A 446 -11.05 -22.25 -4.54
C GLU A 446 -10.28 -21.16 -5.27
N CYS A 447 -10.68 -20.89 -6.50
CA CYS A 447 -10.13 -19.84 -7.33
C CYS A 447 -11.23 -19.17 -8.14
N PHE A 448 -10.94 -17.95 -8.58
CA PHE A 448 -11.84 -17.19 -9.43
C PHE A 448 -11.06 -16.38 -10.46
N THR A 449 -11.76 -15.89 -11.48
CA THR A 449 -11.26 -14.91 -12.42
C THR A 449 -12.37 -13.92 -12.78
N LEU A 450 -11.99 -12.75 -13.30
CA LEU A 450 -12.94 -11.84 -13.92
C LEU A 450 -13.22 -12.31 -15.34
N THR A 451 -14.49 -12.43 -15.69
CA THR A 451 -14.91 -12.74 -17.06
C THR A 451 -14.60 -11.56 -17.98
N PRO A 452 -14.59 -11.72 -19.31
CA PRO A 452 -14.46 -10.59 -20.23
C PRO A 452 -15.48 -9.47 -19.97
N PHE A 453 -16.70 -9.84 -19.54
CA PHE A 453 -17.72 -8.88 -19.12
C PHE A 453 -17.34 -8.14 -17.84
N GLY A 454 -16.88 -8.85 -16.81
CA GLY A 454 -16.41 -8.24 -15.56
C GLY A 454 -15.20 -7.35 -15.75
N GLN A 455 -14.25 -7.75 -16.62
CA GLN A 455 -13.11 -6.92 -17.01
C GLN A 455 -13.56 -5.61 -17.68
N GLY A 456 -14.58 -5.65 -18.53
CA GLY A 456 -15.16 -4.45 -19.14
C GLY A 456 -15.87 -3.51 -18.15
N LEU A 457 -16.26 -3.99 -16.96
CA LEU A 457 -16.89 -3.18 -15.92
C LEU A 457 -15.87 -2.54 -14.96
N PHE A 458 -14.76 -3.22 -14.67
CA PHE A 458 -13.79 -2.82 -13.65
C PHE A 458 -12.40 -2.47 -14.19
N GLY A 459 -12.14 -2.71 -15.47
CA GLY A 459 -10.92 -2.26 -16.12
C GLY A 459 -10.95 -0.75 -16.32
N ASP A 460 -9.82 -0.11 -15.99
CA ASP A 460 -9.55 1.26 -16.42
C ASP A 460 -9.24 1.23 -17.93
N ASP A 461 -9.92 2.07 -18.72
CA ASP A 461 -9.44 2.50 -20.04
C ASP A 461 -8.14 3.34 -19.90
#